data_AF-A0A8R1ERU4-F1
#
_entry.id   AF-A0A8R1ERU4-F1
#
_cell.length_a   1.000
_cell.length_b   1.000
_cell.length_c   1.000
_cell.angle_alpha   90.00
_cell.angle_beta   90.00
_cell.angle_gamma   90.00
#
_symmetry.space_group_name_H-M   'P 1'
#
loop_
_entity.id
_entity.type
_entity.pdbx_description
1 polymer ?
#
loop_
_entity_poly.entity_id
_entity_poly.type
_entity_poly.pdbx_seq_one_letter_code
_entity_poly.pdbx_strand_id
1 'polypeptide(L)'
;MSGVQECGNRVSYDVPSCNGCKTFFRRTILSGRKFTCTKAKNCLDGVEPIDMSKRLCRACRFAKCVAVGMNPMAIQSAVKSQEGNVLRKEVLNQRKSMGVVSSLMATEEDLLSRMIEKLSIVESKVEPLHRSGIPARL
;
A
#
# COMPACT_ATOMS: atom_id res chain seq x y z
N MET A 1 -28.77 1.59 -15.91
CA MET A 1 -28.17 2.30 -14.76
C MET A 1 -26.98 1.49 -14.26
N SER A 2 -25.83 1.62 -14.93
CA SER A 2 -24.62 0.87 -14.59
C SER A 2 -23.75 1.72 -13.68
N GLY A 3 -23.90 1.54 -12.37
CA GLY A 3 -23.07 2.18 -11.36
C GLY A 3 -21.70 1.54 -11.33
N VAL A 4 -20.80 1.99 -12.21
CA VAL A 4 -19.36 1.78 -12.02
C VAL A 4 -18.96 2.59 -10.80
N GLN A 5 -18.75 1.90 -9.68
CA GLN A 5 -18.23 2.48 -8.46
C GLN A 5 -16.82 3.01 -8.77
N GLU A 6 -16.71 4.29 -9.11
CA GLU A 6 -15.45 5.00 -9.18
C GLU A 6 -14.70 4.79 -7.86
N CYS A 7 -13.61 4.04 -7.92
CA CYS A 7 -12.65 3.94 -6.84
C CYS A 7 -11.95 5.31 -6.75
N GLY A 8 -12.56 6.26 -6.05
CA GLY A 8 -11.85 7.47 -5.63
C GLY A 8 -10.54 7.04 -4.98
N ASN A 9 -9.42 7.60 -5.45
CA ASN A 9 -8.04 7.33 -5.08
C ASN A 9 -7.74 7.59 -3.59
N ARG A 10 -8.46 6.93 -2.68
CA ARG A 10 -8.32 7.08 -1.24
C ARG A 10 -7.33 6.05 -0.75
N VAL A 11 -6.09 6.48 -0.62
CA VAL A 11 -5.04 5.73 0.07
C VAL A 11 -5.56 5.37 1.46
N SER A 12 -5.65 4.07 1.75
CA SER A 12 -6.07 3.54 3.03
C SER A 12 -5.02 2.58 3.52
N TYR A 13 -4.46 2.85 4.70
CA TYR A 13 -3.34 2.09 5.26
C TYR A 13 -2.10 2.12 4.34
N ASP A 14 -1.81 3.31 3.82
CA ASP A 14 -0.65 3.65 2.97
C ASP A 14 -0.64 3.01 1.57
N VAL A 15 -1.75 2.38 1.15
CA VAL A 15 -1.91 1.84 -0.20
C VAL A 15 -3.29 2.17 -0.78
N PRO A 16 -3.42 2.39 -2.10
CA PRO A 16 -4.72 2.46 -2.75
C PRO A 16 -5.51 1.17 -2.53
N SER A 17 -6.74 1.26 -2.03
CA SER A 17 -7.55 0.07 -1.78
C SER A 17 -9.05 0.37 -1.78
N CYS A 18 -9.84 -0.62 -2.20
CA CYS A 18 -11.29 -0.54 -2.14
C CYS A 18 -11.80 -0.64 -0.69
N ASN A 19 -13.01 -0.12 -0.45
CA ASN A 19 -13.66 -0.15 0.87
C ASN A 19 -13.78 -1.57 1.47
N GLY A 20 -13.96 -2.57 0.61
CA GLY A 20 -14.01 -3.98 1.00
C GLY A 20 -12.69 -4.46 1.58
N CYS A 21 -11.56 -4.20 0.90
CA CYS A 21 -10.23 -4.59 1.37
C CYS A 21 -9.81 -3.79 2.61
N LYS A 22 -10.12 -2.49 2.68
CA LYS A 22 -9.93 -1.66 3.87
C LYS A 22 -10.60 -2.28 5.10
N THR A 23 -11.90 -2.56 5.01
CA THR A 23 -12.67 -3.10 6.13
C THR A 23 -12.23 -4.52 6.52
N PHE A 24 -11.95 -5.35 5.51
CA PHE A 24 -11.48 -6.72 5.71
C PHE A 24 -10.12 -6.76 6.41
N PHE A 25 -9.15 -5.96 5.96
CA PHE A 25 -7.83 -5.88 6.58
C PHE A 25 -7.93 -5.43 8.03
N ARG A 26 -8.66 -4.33 8.29
CA ARG A 26 -8.90 -3.83 9.66
C ARG A 26 -9.45 -4.91 10.58
N ARG A 27 -10.55 -5.58 10.19
CA ARG A 27 -11.18 -6.62 11.00
C ARG A 27 -10.26 -7.81 11.25
N THR A 28 -9.45 -8.19 10.26
CA THR A 28 -8.51 -9.30 10.38
C THR A 28 -7.41 -8.98 11.39
N ILE A 29 -6.78 -7.79 11.28
CA ILE A 29 -5.75 -7.35 12.22
C ILE A 29 -6.30 -7.24 13.65
N LEU A 30 -7.47 -6.60 13.83
CA LEU A 30 -8.04 -6.40 15.16
C LEU A 30 -8.44 -7.70 15.86
N SER A 31 -8.84 -8.72 15.10
CA SER A 31 -9.27 -10.01 15.66
C SER A 31 -8.14 -11.04 15.75
N GLY A 32 -7.08 -10.90 14.94
CA GLY A 32 -6.05 -11.93 14.83
C GLY A 32 -6.49 -13.18 14.09
N ARG A 33 -7.61 -13.12 13.33
CA ARG A 33 -8.15 -14.28 12.61
C ARG A 33 -7.14 -14.81 11.59
N LYS A 34 -6.82 -16.09 11.71
CA LYS A 34 -6.02 -16.84 10.74
C LYS A 34 -6.94 -17.51 9.73
N PHE A 35 -6.54 -17.52 8.47
CA PHE A 35 -7.29 -18.13 7.37
C PHE A 35 -6.44 -19.21 6.70
N THR A 36 -7.04 -20.34 6.39
CA THR A 36 -6.40 -21.43 5.65
C THR A 36 -6.92 -21.47 4.22
N CYS A 37 -6.01 -21.56 3.24
CA CYS A 37 -6.38 -21.78 1.85
C CYS A 37 -6.48 -23.28 1.57
N THR A 38 -7.52 -23.72 0.87
CA THR A 38 -7.71 -25.11 0.44
C THR A 38 -7.22 -25.39 -0.98
N LYS A 39 -6.80 -24.36 -1.72
CA LYS A 39 -6.44 -24.41 -3.15
C LYS A 39 -5.06 -23.79 -3.38
N ALA A 40 -4.02 -24.41 -2.84
CA ALA A 40 -2.60 -24.07 -3.08
C ALA A 40 -2.18 -22.58 -2.97
N LYS A 41 -2.94 -21.75 -2.25
CA LYS A 41 -2.70 -20.30 -2.09
C LYS A 41 -2.71 -19.47 -3.39
N ASN A 42 -3.20 -20.00 -4.51
CA ASN A 42 -3.24 -19.33 -5.81
C ASN A 42 -4.65 -18.92 -6.27
N CYS A 43 -5.57 -18.63 -5.34
CA CYS A 43 -6.97 -18.33 -5.69
C CYS A 43 -7.18 -16.99 -6.41
N LEU A 44 -6.15 -16.14 -6.53
CA LEU A 44 -6.24 -14.77 -7.05
C LEU A 44 -5.26 -14.58 -8.21
N ASP A 45 -5.71 -13.88 -9.23
CA ASP A 45 -4.85 -13.22 -10.21
C ASP A 45 -4.93 -11.70 -9.97
N GLY A 46 -3.82 -11.09 -9.58
CA GLY A 46 -3.83 -9.73 -9.06
C GLY A 46 -4.73 -9.56 -7.83
N VAL A 47 -5.85 -8.84 -8.00
CA VAL A 47 -6.90 -8.61 -6.98
C VAL A 47 -8.19 -9.35 -7.29
N GLU A 48 -8.33 -9.94 -8.48
CA GLU A 48 -9.52 -10.65 -8.91
C GLU A 48 -9.40 -12.15 -8.61
N PRO A 49 -10.50 -12.83 -8.26
CA PRO A 49 -10.50 -14.28 -8.17
C PRO A 49 -10.31 -14.91 -9.55
N ILE A 50 -9.52 -15.98 -9.62
CA ILE A 50 -9.37 -16.77 -10.86
C ILE A 50 -10.72 -17.34 -11.33
N ASP A 51 -11.62 -17.62 -10.39
CA ASP A 51 -12.98 -18.07 -10.67
C ASP A 51 -13.98 -17.08 -10.08
N MET A 52 -14.54 -16.25 -10.97
CA MET A 52 -15.48 -15.16 -10.63
C MET A 52 -16.80 -15.66 -10.01
N SER A 53 -17.14 -16.95 -10.18
CA SER A 53 -18.35 -17.54 -9.57
C SER A 53 -18.19 -17.83 -8.08
N LYS A 54 -16.96 -17.79 -7.56
CA LYS A 54 -16.65 -18.18 -6.18
C LYS A 54 -16.37 -16.97 -5.30
N ARG A 55 -16.82 -17.04 -4.05
CA ARG A 55 -16.42 -16.07 -3.03
C ARG A 55 -14.91 -16.03 -2.90
N LEU A 56 -14.36 -14.81 -2.79
CA LEU A 56 -12.93 -14.58 -2.66
C LEU A 56 -12.33 -15.36 -1.48
N CYS A 57 -11.28 -16.14 -1.75
CA CYS A 57 -10.59 -16.90 -0.71
C CYS A 57 -10.00 -15.95 0.34
N ARG A 58 -10.46 -16.05 1.60
CA ARG A 58 -10.05 -15.14 2.68
C ARG A 58 -8.54 -15.20 2.96
N ALA A 59 -7.95 -16.38 2.85
CA ALA A 59 -6.51 -16.57 3.04
C ALA A 59 -5.69 -15.84 1.96
N CYS A 60 -5.98 -16.09 0.68
CA CYS A 60 -5.30 -15.41 -0.43
C CYS A 60 -5.59 -13.90 -0.42
N ARG A 61 -6.82 -13.48 -0.09
CA ARG A 61 -7.18 -12.07 0.04
C ARG A 61 -6.32 -11.36 1.08
N PHE A 62 -6.19 -11.95 2.27
CA PHE A 62 -5.37 -11.35 3.33
C PHE A 62 -3.88 -11.36 2.96
N ALA A 63 -3.38 -12.46 2.39
CA ALA A 63 -2.02 -12.54 1.90
C ALA A 63 -1.73 -11.44 0.86
N LYS A 64 -2.65 -11.18 -0.07
CA LYS A 64 -2.54 -10.08 -1.04
C LYS A 64 -2.53 -8.71 -0.36
N CYS A 65 -3.42 -8.46 0.61
CA CYS A 65 -3.41 -7.21 1.38
C CYS A 65 -2.05 -6.93 2.04
N VAL A 66 -1.40 -7.95 2.59
CA VAL A 66 -0.07 -7.83 3.19
C VAL A 66 1.01 -7.65 2.12
N ALA A 67 0.93 -8.41 1.02
CA ALA A 67 1.90 -8.36 -0.08
C ALA A 67 1.90 -7.04 -0.84
N VAL A 68 0.75 -6.34 -0.94
CA VAL A 68 0.71 -4.98 -1.50
C VAL A 68 1.17 -3.91 -0.50
N GLY A 69 1.44 -4.29 0.75
CA GLY A 69 2.04 -3.42 1.75
C GLY A 69 1.06 -2.68 2.67
N MET A 70 -0.18 -3.15 2.88
CA MET A 70 -1.12 -2.48 3.81
C MET A 70 -0.51 -2.29 5.21
N ASN A 71 -0.60 -1.06 5.76
CA ASN A 71 -0.05 -0.71 7.06
C ASN A 71 -0.99 -1.07 8.22
N PRO A 72 -0.65 -2.04 9.09
CA PRO A 72 -1.46 -2.26 10.27
C PRO A 72 -1.25 -1.15 11.33
N MET A 73 -0.18 -0.34 11.26
CA MET A 73 0.01 0.82 12.15
C MET A 73 -1.00 1.95 11.90
N ALA A 74 -1.45 2.12 10.64
CA ALA A 74 -2.46 3.11 10.29
C ALA A 74 -3.88 2.75 10.79
N ILE A 75 -4.06 1.59 11.43
CA ILE A 75 -5.29 1.25 12.15
C ILE A 75 -5.24 1.90 13.54
N GLN A 76 -6.05 2.95 13.71
CA GLN A 76 -6.19 3.72 14.96
C GLN A 76 -6.89 2.93 16.08
N SER A 77 -7.76 1.98 15.73
CA SER A 77 -8.46 1.16 16.73
C SER A 77 -7.48 0.25 17.47
N ALA A 78 -7.61 0.18 18.80
CA ALA A 78 -6.83 -0.72 19.63
C ALA A 78 -7.14 -2.18 19.31
N VAL A 79 -6.09 -2.99 19.24
CA VAL A 79 -6.20 -4.45 19.14
C VAL A 79 -6.48 -5.01 20.52
N LYS A 80 -7.57 -5.75 20.66
CA LYS A 80 -8.02 -6.27 21.97
C LYS A 80 -7.64 -7.74 22.21
N SER A 81 -7.26 -8.48 21.17
CA SER A 81 -6.90 -9.90 21.28
C SER A 81 -5.39 -10.11 21.23
N GLN A 82 -4.92 -11.14 21.93
CA GLN A 82 -3.51 -11.54 21.90
C GLN A 82 -3.11 -11.98 20.49
N GLU A 83 -3.98 -12.71 19.80
CA GLU A 83 -3.80 -13.15 18.42
C GLU A 83 -3.67 -11.96 17.47
N GLY A 84 -4.46 -10.90 17.70
CA GLY A 84 -4.39 -9.67 16.92
C GLY A 84 -3.06 -8.95 17.13
N ASN A 85 -2.56 -8.91 18.37
CA ASN A 85 -1.28 -8.28 18.68
C ASN A 85 -0.12 -9.01 18.00
N VAL A 86 -0.14 -10.34 18.05
CA VAL A 86 0.83 -11.19 17.34
C VAL A 86 0.74 -10.95 15.84
N LEU A 87 -0.46 -11.00 15.25
CA LEU A 87 -0.66 -10.80 13.81
C LEU A 87 -0.23 -9.39 13.36
N ARG A 88 -0.51 -8.36 14.16
CA ARG A 88 -0.09 -6.98 13.89
C ARG A 88 1.43 -6.85 13.84
N LYS A 89 2.15 -7.46 14.78
CA LYS A 89 3.62 -7.48 14.80
C LYS A 89 4.18 -8.22 13.58
N GLU A 90 3.60 -9.37 13.25
CA GLU A 90 4.02 -10.17 12.09
C GLU A 90 3.89 -9.39 10.77
N VAL A 91 2.72 -8.79 10.52
CA VAL A 91 2.49 -8.00 9.31
C VAL A 91 3.42 -6.77 9.23
N LEU A 92 3.75 -6.16 10.37
CA LEU A 92 4.71 -5.05 10.40
C LEU A 92 6.13 -5.48 10.02
N ASN A 93 6.57 -6.63 10.52
CA ASN A 93 7.88 -7.15 10.17
C ASN A 93 7.97 -7.50 8.68
N GLN A 94 6.91 -8.09 8.11
CA GLN A 94 6.83 -8.35 6.67
C GLN A 94 6.89 -7.04 5.85
N ARG A 95 6.17 -6.00 6.27
CA ARG A 95 6.24 -4.69 5.62
C ARG A 95 7.64 -4.06 5.70
N LYS A 96 8.33 -4.17 6.84
CA LYS A 96 9.72 -3.68 6.98
C LYS A 96 10.66 -4.42 6.04
N SER A 97 10.58 -5.75 6.00
CA SER A 97 11.37 -6.58 5.09
C SER A 97 11.17 -6.17 3.63
N MET A 98 9.92 -5.92 3.23
CA MET A 98 9.59 -5.43 1.89
C MET A 98 10.21 -4.06 1.58
N GLY A 99 10.29 -3.17 2.56
CA GLY A 99 11.00 -1.89 2.42
C GLY A 99 12.51 -2.08 2.17
N VAL A 100 13.13 -3.04 2.86
CA VAL A 100 14.55 -3.37 2.64
C VAL A 100 14.76 -3.96 1.25
N VAL A 101 13.92 -4.90 0.83
CA VAL A 101 13.98 -5.48 -0.54
C VAL A 101 13.79 -4.40 -1.59
N SER A 102 12.80 -3.51 -1.44
CA SER A 102 12.59 -2.39 -2.37
C SER A 102 13.80 -1.45 -2.44
N SER A 103 14.55 -1.30 -1.35
CA SER A 103 15.77 -0.49 -1.34
C SER A 103 16.96 -1.19 -2.00
N LEU A 104 17.07 -2.52 -1.86
CA LEU A 104 18.12 -3.33 -2.49
C LEU A 104 17.86 -3.54 -3.99
N MET A 105 16.60 -3.59 -4.40
CA MET A 105 16.15 -3.79 -5.78
C MET A 105 15.90 -2.46 -6.52
N ALA A 106 16.24 -1.32 -5.91
CA ALA A 106 16.14 -0.02 -6.57
C ALA A 106 17.10 -0.01 -7.76
N THR A 107 16.54 0.13 -8.97
CA THR A 107 17.33 0.19 -10.20
C THR A 107 18.00 1.55 -10.35
N GLU A 108 18.99 1.63 -11.24
CA GLU A 108 19.57 2.92 -11.65
C GLU A 108 18.48 3.87 -12.19
N GLU A 109 17.49 3.33 -12.90
CA GLU A 109 16.34 4.08 -13.44
C GLU A 109 15.41 4.62 -12.34
N ASP A 110 15.15 3.82 -11.29
CA ASP A 110 14.38 4.28 -10.12
C ASP A 110 15.09 5.40 -9.36
N LEU A 111 16.43 5.31 -9.26
CA LEU A 111 17.22 6.34 -8.60
C LEU A 111 17.23 7.64 -9.41
N LEU A 112 17.47 7.56 -10.73
CA LEU A 112 17.42 8.71 -11.65
C LEU A 112 16.06 9.40 -11.59
N SER A 113 14.97 8.64 -11.63
CA SER A 113 13.61 9.19 -11.52
C SER A 113 13.42 9.98 -10.22
N ARG A 114 13.91 9.46 -9.09
CA ARG A 114 13.87 10.18 -7.79
C ARG A 114 14.76 11.42 -7.78
N MET A 115 15.91 11.39 -8.45
CA MET A 115 16.77 12.56 -8.58
C MET A 115 16.11 13.65 -9.42
N ILE A 116 15.49 13.29 -10.54
CA ILE A 116 14.76 14.23 -11.41
C ILE A 116 13.61 14.89 -10.64
N GLU A 117 12.81 14.11 -9.90
CA GLU A 117 11.74 14.66 -9.05
C GLU A 117 12.29 15.67 -8.03
N LYS A 118 13.40 15.32 -7.36
CA LYS A 118 14.05 16.23 -6.40
C LYS A 118 14.61 17.48 -7.07
N LEU A 119 15.20 17.38 -8.26
CA LEU A 119 15.71 18.52 -9.02
C LEU A 119 14.56 19.45 -9.43
N SER A 120 13.44 18.90 -9.92
CA SER A 120 12.24 19.67 -10.25
C SER A 120 11.69 20.43 -9.03
N ILE A 121 11.70 19.80 -7.86
CA ILE A 121 11.32 20.48 -6.59
C ILE A 121 12.29 21.62 -6.28
N VAL A 122 13.60 21.41 -6.44
CA VAL A 122 14.60 22.46 -6.21
C VAL A 122 14.40 23.62 -7.18
N GLU A 123 14.19 23.34 -8.48
CA GLU A 123 13.92 24.37 -9.50
C GLU A 123 12.69 25.20 -9.14
N SER A 124 11.56 24.56 -8.78
CA SER A 124 10.33 25.27 -8.36
C SER A 124 10.54 26.18 -7.14
N LYS A 125 11.49 25.85 -6.27
CA LYS A 125 11.86 26.66 -5.10
C LYS A 125 12.86 27.76 -5.43
N VAL A 126 13.61 27.63 -6.52
CA VAL A 126 14.61 28.59 -6.99
C VAL A 126 13.99 29.63 -7.94
N GLU A 127 12.89 29.30 -8.63
CA GLU A 127 12.14 30.24 -9.48
C GLU A 127 11.73 31.55 -8.78
N PRO A 128 11.20 31.54 -7.53
CA PRO A 128 10.86 32.77 -6.81
C PRO A 128 12.09 33.59 -6.43
N LEU A 129 13.25 32.96 -6.26
CA LEU A 129 14.52 33.62 -5.91
C LEU A 129 15.12 34.34 -7.13
N HIS A 130 15.04 33.75 -8.32
CA HIS A 130 15.41 34.44 -9.56
C HIS A 130 14.50 35.65 -9.85
N ARG A 131 13.21 35.55 -9.53
CA ARG A 131 12.24 36.63 -9.72
C ARG A 131 12.43 37.80 -8.73
N SER A 132 13.16 37.59 -7.63
CA SER A 132 13.42 38.61 -6.60
C SER A 132 14.80 39.26 -6.67
N GLY A 133 15.67 38.89 -7.61
CA GLY A 133 16.89 39.66 -7.81
C GLY A 133 17.91 39.13 -8.82
N ILE A 134 17.72 39.40 -10.11
CA ILE A 134 18.79 39.86 -11.03
C ILE A 134 18.13 40.83 -12.05
N PRO A 135 18.50 42.12 -12.09
CA PRO A 135 18.08 42.98 -13.20
C PRO A 135 18.75 42.50 -14.48
N ALA A 136 17.98 42.34 -15.56
CA ALA A 136 18.54 42.20 -16.90
C ALA A 136 19.50 43.39 -17.12
N ARG A 137 20.80 43.12 -17.23
CA ARG A 137 21.74 44.15 -17.66
C ARG A 137 21.35 44.56 -19.07
N LEU A 138 21.24 45.89 -19.23
CA LEU A 138 20.99 46.68 -20.45
C LEU A 138 21.56 46.06 -21.72
#